data_AF-A0A7S2HHJ3-F1
#
_entry.id   AF-A0A7S2HHJ3-F1
#
_cell.length_a   1.000
_cell.length_b   1.000
_cell.length_c   1.000
_cell.angle_alpha   90.00
_cell.angle_beta   90.00
_cell.angle_gamma   90.00
#
_symmetry.space_group_name_H-M   'P 1'
#
loop_
_entity.id
_entity.type
_entity.pdbx_description
1 polymer ?
#
loop_
_entity_poly.entity_id
_entity_poly.type
_entity_poly.pdbx_seq_one_letter_code
_entity_poly.pdbx_strand_id
1 'polypeptide(L)'
;RHAPPLAHVAAEALLHLVKETGASFSQDTWASVCAELKSCFDGGPTALPPPSLSEEHSAQGSDQLVAEVSRRVHKEAPPGSGPHELQVLLLSTVYQLLQLNYHLMKLADLEGLLNCLHSMYEKSHRAVADALAGREIPQTELDEAMHLELEAMSLYLQILFMFFAKLTPDSQPQLQGDPPPLGSEEHTLLIAAASEYRLVSFCLHVLREYINAHNVAVGGGERAPFAQRMLTELTPSIVTLLGGILALHEHQFVRHLPGFYPLFVDLMHCDSKEIRELLRDIFSQRIGDVLHQRQQFL
;
A
#
# COMPACT_ATOMS: atom_id res chain seq x y z
N ARG A 1 2.61 -17.21 -5.61
CA ARG A 1 2.03 -16.57 -6.83
C ARG A 1 0.60 -17.08 -6.99
N HIS A 2 -0.36 -16.49 -6.28
CA HIS A 2 -1.78 -16.83 -6.43
C HIS A 2 -2.25 -16.37 -7.82
N ALA A 3 -3.21 -17.10 -8.39
CA ALA A 3 -3.60 -16.91 -9.78
C ALA A 3 -4.21 -15.51 -9.95
N PRO A 4 -3.61 -14.61 -10.76
CA PRO A 4 -4.21 -13.34 -11.16
C PRO A 4 -5.69 -13.43 -11.58
N PRO A 5 -6.18 -14.51 -12.24
CA PRO A 5 -7.60 -14.64 -12.55
C PRO A 5 -8.50 -14.78 -11.32
N LEU A 6 -8.01 -15.34 -10.21
CA LEU A 6 -8.83 -15.55 -9.02
C LEU A 6 -9.08 -14.25 -8.27
N ALA A 7 -8.02 -13.47 -8.02
CA ALA A 7 -8.16 -12.15 -7.44
C ALA A 7 -9.08 -11.27 -8.30
N HIS A 8 -8.97 -11.41 -9.63
CA HIS A 8 -9.74 -10.62 -10.59
C HIS A 8 -11.22 -10.97 -10.54
N VAL A 9 -11.56 -12.26 -10.54
CA VAL A 9 -12.95 -12.73 -10.36
C VAL A 9 -13.51 -12.30 -9.01
N ALA A 10 -12.73 -12.32 -7.92
CA ALA A 10 -13.17 -11.86 -6.61
C ALA A 10 -13.41 -10.33 -6.57
N ALA A 11 -12.53 -9.55 -7.22
CA ALA A 11 -12.66 -8.11 -7.33
C ALA A 11 -13.85 -7.71 -8.23
N GLU A 12 -14.04 -8.39 -9.36
CA GLU A 12 -15.18 -8.20 -10.26
C GLU A 12 -16.49 -8.62 -9.58
N ALA A 13 -16.49 -9.73 -8.85
CA ALA A 13 -17.64 -10.17 -8.06
C ALA A 13 -18.06 -9.14 -7.00
N LEU A 14 -17.08 -8.64 -6.23
CA LEU A 14 -17.31 -7.60 -5.24
C LEU A 14 -17.87 -6.35 -5.91
N LEU A 15 -17.24 -5.88 -6.99
CA LEU A 15 -17.69 -4.72 -7.75
C LEU A 15 -19.08 -4.92 -8.38
N HIS A 16 -19.38 -6.10 -8.89
CA HIS A 16 -20.67 -6.42 -9.47
C HIS A 16 -21.76 -6.42 -8.40
N LEU A 17 -21.48 -6.99 -7.22
CA LEU A 17 -22.39 -6.92 -6.07
C LEU A 17 -22.60 -5.46 -5.62
N VAL A 18 -21.54 -4.65 -5.61
CA VAL A 18 -21.60 -3.19 -5.33
C VAL A 18 -22.46 -2.45 -6.36
N LYS A 19 -22.40 -2.84 -7.63
CA LYS A 19 -23.15 -2.21 -8.73
C LYS A 19 -24.61 -2.67 -8.80
N GLU A 20 -24.88 -3.96 -8.59
CA GLU A 20 -26.23 -4.55 -8.65
C GLU A 20 -27.11 -4.20 -7.46
N THR A 21 -26.52 -4.01 -6.27
CA THR A 21 -27.28 -3.60 -5.06
C THR A 21 -27.71 -2.13 -5.07
N GLY A 22 -27.37 -1.37 -6.13
CA GLY A 22 -27.91 -0.04 -6.39
C GLY A 22 -27.19 1.08 -5.63
N ALA A 23 -26.16 1.62 -6.28
CA ALA A 23 -25.59 2.97 -6.10
C ALA A 23 -24.99 3.31 -4.72
N SER A 24 -23.65 3.36 -4.70
CA SER A 24 -22.82 3.99 -3.66
C SER A 24 -23.29 3.69 -2.24
N PHE A 25 -22.76 2.60 -1.67
CA PHE A 25 -22.94 2.29 -0.26
C PHE A 25 -22.95 3.53 0.64
N SER A 26 -23.82 3.49 1.65
CA SER A 26 -23.74 4.46 2.74
C SER A 26 -22.33 4.41 3.33
N GLN A 27 -21.87 5.54 3.86
CA GLN A 27 -20.57 5.62 4.52
C GLN A 27 -20.41 4.52 5.59
N ASP A 28 -21.49 4.19 6.28
CA ASP A 28 -21.53 3.14 7.31
C ASP A 28 -21.28 1.74 6.73
N THR A 29 -21.79 1.46 5.53
CA THR A 29 -21.58 0.15 4.89
C THR A 29 -20.14 -0.02 4.45
N TRP A 30 -19.53 1.01 3.85
CA TRP A 30 -18.11 0.98 3.51
C TRP A 30 -17.21 0.93 4.75
N ALA A 31 -17.57 1.64 5.81
CA ALA A 31 -16.87 1.57 7.08
C ALA A 31 -16.88 0.13 7.65
N SER A 32 -18.02 -0.55 7.59
CA SER A 32 -18.16 -1.95 7.99
C SER A 32 -17.32 -2.89 7.12
N VAL A 33 -17.32 -2.69 5.80
CA VAL A 33 -16.50 -3.51 4.88
C VAL A 33 -15.01 -3.33 5.15
N CYS A 34 -14.56 -2.10 5.35
CA CYS A 34 -13.17 -1.82 5.69
C CYS A 34 -12.80 -2.35 7.08
N ALA A 35 -13.70 -2.25 8.06
CA ALA A 35 -13.47 -2.80 9.40
C ALA A 35 -13.29 -4.32 9.36
N GLU A 36 -14.09 -5.01 8.55
CA GLU A 36 -14.01 -6.46 8.41
C GLU A 36 -12.81 -6.91 7.58
N LEU A 37 -12.48 -6.23 6.48
CA LEU A 37 -11.23 -6.47 5.75
C LEU A 37 -10.03 -6.29 6.68
N LYS A 38 -10.05 -5.26 7.51
CA LYS A 38 -9.02 -5.03 8.54
C LYS A 38 -8.97 -6.17 9.56
N SER A 39 -10.11 -6.65 10.06
CA SER A 39 -10.18 -7.81 10.96
C SER A 39 -9.59 -9.07 10.33
N CYS A 40 -9.88 -9.32 9.04
CA CYS A 40 -9.30 -10.44 8.29
C CYS A 40 -7.77 -10.32 8.16
N PHE A 41 -7.27 -9.10 7.97
CA PHE A 41 -5.83 -8.81 8.01
C PHE A 41 -5.21 -8.96 9.41
N ASP A 42 -5.99 -8.71 10.45
CA ASP A 42 -5.56 -8.86 11.83
C ASP A 42 -5.52 -10.33 12.30
N GLY A 43 -6.04 -11.29 11.51
CA GLY A 43 -5.97 -12.71 11.82
C GLY A 43 -6.82 -13.12 13.03
N GLY A 44 -7.81 -12.30 13.40
CA GLY A 44 -8.76 -12.64 14.46
C GLY A 44 -9.63 -13.83 14.06
N PRO A 45 -9.96 -14.74 14.99
CA PRO A 45 -10.91 -15.80 14.70
C PRO A 45 -12.28 -15.19 14.45
N THR A 46 -12.81 -15.33 13.24
CA THR A 46 -14.25 -15.23 12.99
C THR A 46 -14.91 -16.50 13.55
N ALA A 47 -14.95 -16.63 14.87
CA ALA A 47 -15.89 -17.51 15.53
C ALA A 47 -17.23 -16.78 15.63
N LEU A 48 -17.94 -16.67 14.50
CA LEU A 48 -19.37 -16.43 14.56
C LEU A 48 -20.02 -17.76 14.97
N PRO A 49 -20.76 -17.83 16.09
CA PRO A 49 -21.61 -18.97 16.34
C PRO A 49 -22.62 -19.10 15.17
N PRO A 50 -23.07 -20.31 14.84
CA PRO A 50 -24.08 -20.49 13.80
C PRO A 50 -25.27 -19.58 14.08
N PRO A 51 -25.84 -18.90 13.07
CA PRO A 51 -26.87 -17.92 13.29
C PRO A 51 -28.09 -18.59 13.92
N SER A 52 -28.34 -18.25 15.18
CA SER A 52 -29.63 -18.47 15.83
C SER A 52 -30.67 -17.71 15.03
N LEU A 53 -31.66 -18.43 14.50
CA LEU A 53 -32.83 -17.86 13.83
C LEU A 53 -33.69 -17.09 14.84
N SER A 54 -33.28 -15.89 15.25
CA SER A 54 -34.11 -14.87 15.93
C SER A 54 -33.24 -13.66 16.25
N GLU A 55 -33.28 -12.65 15.38
CA GLU A 55 -33.31 -11.22 15.71
C GLU A 55 -33.12 -10.42 14.40
N GLU A 56 -34.24 -10.28 13.69
CA GLU A 56 -34.44 -9.16 12.78
C GLU A 56 -34.27 -7.88 13.60
N HIS A 57 -33.35 -6.99 13.24
CA HIS A 57 -33.51 -5.52 13.18
C HIS A 57 -32.20 -4.88 12.65
N SER A 58 -32.26 -4.32 11.44
CA SER A 58 -31.47 -3.17 10.92
C SER A 58 -29.94 -3.26 10.68
N ALA A 59 -29.36 -4.41 10.29
CA ALA A 59 -27.94 -4.50 9.86
C ALA A 59 -27.68 -5.35 8.59
N GLN A 60 -28.64 -5.45 7.66
CA GLN A 60 -28.65 -6.53 6.65
C GLN A 60 -27.79 -6.31 5.39
N GLY A 61 -27.24 -5.12 5.12
CA GLY A 61 -26.53 -4.85 3.87
C GLY A 61 -25.00 -5.06 3.93
N SER A 62 -24.36 -4.61 5.00
CA SER A 62 -22.90 -4.62 5.16
C SER A 62 -22.35 -5.99 5.51
N ASP A 63 -23.00 -6.67 6.46
CA ASP A 63 -22.59 -8.00 6.94
C ASP A 63 -22.70 -9.04 5.82
N GLN A 64 -23.65 -8.87 4.89
CA GLN A 64 -23.78 -9.73 3.72
C GLN A 64 -22.67 -9.54 2.69
N LEU A 65 -22.26 -8.30 2.38
CA LEU A 65 -21.20 -8.04 1.40
C LEU A 65 -19.87 -8.60 1.89
N VAL A 66 -19.53 -8.32 3.15
CA VAL A 66 -18.31 -8.82 3.78
C VAL A 66 -18.32 -10.34 3.85
N ALA A 67 -19.39 -10.93 4.39
CA ALA A 67 -19.49 -12.38 4.48
C ALA A 67 -19.42 -13.01 3.10
N GLU A 68 -19.98 -12.37 2.06
CA GLU A 68 -19.89 -12.85 0.68
C GLU A 68 -18.48 -12.76 0.10
N VAL A 69 -17.74 -11.68 0.34
CA VAL A 69 -16.34 -11.51 -0.10
C VAL A 69 -15.45 -12.52 0.60
N SER A 70 -15.52 -12.59 1.93
CA SER A 70 -14.79 -13.57 2.73
C SER A 70 -15.17 -15.00 2.32
N ARG A 71 -16.45 -15.29 2.07
CA ARG A 71 -16.93 -16.60 1.58
C ARG A 71 -16.42 -16.90 0.18
N ARG A 72 -16.39 -15.95 -0.75
CA ARG A 72 -15.85 -16.17 -2.11
C ARG A 72 -14.35 -16.37 -2.11
N VAL A 73 -13.62 -15.57 -1.32
CA VAL A 73 -12.17 -15.72 -1.09
C VAL A 73 -11.89 -17.12 -0.51
N HIS A 74 -12.66 -17.58 0.49
CA HIS A 74 -12.51 -18.92 1.06
C HIS A 74 -12.96 -20.06 0.12
N LYS A 75 -14.04 -19.87 -0.63
CA LYS A 75 -14.61 -20.89 -1.54
C LYS A 75 -13.70 -21.17 -2.72
N GLU A 76 -13.06 -20.13 -3.24
CA GLU A 76 -12.23 -20.21 -4.43
C GLU A 76 -10.72 -20.30 -4.09
N ALA A 77 -10.36 -20.27 -2.80
CA ALA A 77 -9.01 -20.56 -2.34
C ALA A 77 -8.63 -22.01 -2.69
N PRO A 78 -7.39 -22.26 -3.16
CA PRO A 78 -6.91 -23.61 -3.39
C PRO A 78 -7.10 -24.51 -2.14
N PRO A 79 -7.47 -25.79 -2.29
CA PRO A 79 -7.67 -26.69 -1.15
C PRO A 79 -6.38 -26.78 -0.32
N GLY A 80 -6.50 -26.48 0.98
CA GLY A 80 -5.37 -26.43 1.93
C GLY A 80 -4.76 -25.04 2.16
N SER A 81 -5.36 -23.97 1.63
CA SER A 81 -4.92 -22.58 1.91
C SER A 81 -5.10 -22.24 3.39
N GLY A 82 -4.02 -21.82 4.04
CA GLY A 82 -4.02 -21.35 5.43
C GLY A 82 -4.34 -19.86 5.54
N PRO A 83 -4.30 -19.31 6.76
CA PRO A 83 -4.57 -17.90 7.03
C PRO A 83 -3.68 -16.93 6.22
N HIS A 84 -2.41 -17.29 6.05
CA HIS A 84 -1.43 -16.49 5.32
C HIS A 84 -1.77 -16.37 3.82
N GLU A 85 -2.11 -17.47 3.15
CA GLU A 85 -2.49 -17.46 1.73
C GLU A 85 -3.76 -16.63 1.48
N LEU A 86 -4.71 -16.68 2.42
CA LEU A 86 -5.92 -15.87 2.36
C LEU A 86 -5.63 -14.37 2.48
N GLN A 87 -4.67 -13.98 3.35
CA GLN A 87 -4.23 -12.59 3.49
C GLN A 87 -3.58 -12.06 2.20
N VAL A 88 -2.72 -12.86 1.55
CA VAL A 88 -2.10 -12.50 0.27
C VAL A 88 -3.16 -12.36 -0.84
N LEU A 89 -4.15 -13.25 -0.86
CA LEU A 89 -5.26 -13.16 -1.82
C LEU A 89 -6.09 -11.89 -1.60
N LEU A 90 -6.42 -11.57 -0.34
CA LEU A 90 -7.15 -10.35 0.01
C LEU A 90 -6.38 -9.08 -0.38
N LEU A 91 -5.07 -9.03 -0.14
CA LEU A 91 -4.19 -7.94 -0.60
C LEU A 91 -4.32 -7.74 -2.12
N SER A 92 -4.22 -8.84 -2.87
CA SER A 92 -4.35 -8.83 -4.33
C SER A 92 -5.73 -8.36 -4.80
N THR A 93 -6.81 -8.78 -4.13
CA THR A 93 -8.17 -8.36 -4.45
C THR A 93 -8.39 -6.87 -4.18
N VAL A 94 -7.96 -6.35 -3.03
CA VAL A 94 -8.07 -4.92 -2.71
C VAL A 94 -7.24 -4.08 -3.68
N TYR A 95 -6.03 -4.53 -4.02
CA TYR A 95 -5.19 -3.89 -5.03
C TYR A 95 -5.90 -3.79 -6.39
N GLN A 96 -6.45 -4.90 -6.91
CA GLN A 96 -7.13 -4.89 -8.20
C GLN A 96 -8.41 -4.05 -8.18
N LEU A 97 -9.15 -4.06 -7.06
CA LEU A 97 -10.32 -3.22 -6.87
C LEU A 97 -9.94 -1.73 -7.00
N LEU A 98 -8.89 -1.29 -6.30
CA LEU A 98 -8.37 0.07 -6.37
C LEU A 98 -7.84 0.39 -7.78
N GLN A 99 -7.11 -0.53 -8.42
CA GLN A 99 -6.54 -0.32 -9.75
C GLN A 99 -7.62 -0.10 -10.82
N LEU A 100 -8.68 -0.91 -10.80
CA LEU A 100 -9.69 -0.93 -11.86
C LEU A 100 -10.84 0.05 -11.61
N ASN A 101 -11.14 0.39 -10.36
CA ASN A 101 -12.42 1.03 -10.01
C ASN A 101 -12.31 2.30 -9.17
N TYR A 102 -11.11 2.80 -8.87
CA TYR A 102 -10.94 4.02 -8.05
C TYR A 102 -11.79 5.22 -8.53
N HIS A 103 -11.92 5.39 -9.85
CA HIS A 103 -12.66 6.50 -10.45
C HIS A 103 -14.17 6.46 -10.14
N LEU A 104 -14.71 5.29 -9.77
CA LEU A 104 -16.11 5.10 -9.40
C LEU A 104 -16.34 5.13 -7.88
N MET A 105 -15.28 5.30 -7.07
CA MET A 105 -15.36 5.26 -5.61
C MET A 105 -15.42 6.67 -5.04
N LYS A 106 -16.16 6.85 -3.93
CA LYS A 106 -16.02 8.07 -3.13
C LYS A 106 -14.63 8.09 -2.50
N LEU A 107 -14.13 9.29 -2.21
CA LEU A 107 -12.81 9.45 -1.59
C LEU A 107 -12.71 8.67 -0.27
N ALA A 108 -13.74 8.72 0.58
CA ALA A 108 -13.77 8.00 1.85
C ALA A 108 -13.65 6.47 1.69
N ASP A 109 -14.28 5.90 0.65
CA ASP A 109 -14.26 4.46 0.38
C ASP A 109 -12.85 4.01 -0.03
N LEU A 110 -12.23 4.80 -0.91
CA LEU A 110 -10.86 4.61 -1.36
C LEU A 110 -9.86 4.75 -0.20
N GLU A 111 -10.04 5.75 0.66
CA GLU A 111 -9.23 5.91 1.86
C GLU A 111 -9.38 4.72 2.81
N GLY A 112 -10.58 4.18 2.96
CA GLY A 112 -10.84 2.96 3.73
C GLY A 112 -10.02 1.77 3.21
N LEU A 113 -10.04 1.52 1.90
CA LEU A 113 -9.28 0.45 1.26
C LEU A 113 -7.76 0.67 1.37
N LEU A 114 -7.29 1.90 1.16
CA LEU A 114 -5.87 2.26 1.35
C LEU A 114 -5.43 2.05 2.81
N ASN A 115 -6.29 2.38 3.78
CA ASN A 115 -6.02 2.14 5.20
C ASN A 115 -5.94 0.64 5.51
N CYS A 116 -6.77 -0.20 4.86
CA CYS A 116 -6.70 -1.64 5.03
C CYS A 116 -5.37 -2.22 4.51
N LEU A 117 -4.94 -1.81 3.30
CA LEU A 117 -3.63 -2.20 2.76
C LEU A 117 -2.47 -1.75 3.68
N HIS A 118 -2.51 -0.50 4.14
CA HIS A 118 -1.49 0.03 5.02
C HIS A 118 -1.45 -0.69 6.38
N SER A 119 -2.61 -1.02 6.96
CA SER A 119 -2.70 -1.75 8.23
C SER A 119 -2.04 -3.14 8.15
N MET A 120 -2.18 -3.84 7.01
CA MET A 120 -1.51 -5.12 6.79
C MET A 120 0.02 -4.93 6.74
N TYR A 121 0.49 -3.91 6.02
CA TYR A 121 1.90 -3.56 6.02
C TYR A 121 2.41 -3.25 7.43
N GLU A 122 1.75 -2.36 8.19
CA GLU A 122 2.21 -1.96 9.53
C GLU A 122 2.31 -3.15 10.50
N LYS A 123 1.35 -4.09 10.44
CA LYS A 123 1.34 -5.27 11.29
C LYS A 123 2.50 -6.22 10.95
N SER A 124 2.66 -6.55 9.68
CA SER A 124 3.74 -7.43 9.20
C SER A 124 5.11 -6.81 9.43
N HIS A 125 5.25 -5.51 9.10
CA HIS A 125 6.43 -4.72 9.38
C HIS A 125 6.80 -4.71 10.86
N ARG A 126 5.82 -4.58 11.78
CA ARG A 126 6.10 -4.60 13.22
C ARG A 126 6.76 -5.91 13.67
N ALA A 127 6.29 -7.05 13.18
CA ALA A 127 6.91 -8.33 13.50
C ALA A 127 8.36 -8.38 12.97
N VAL A 128 8.58 -7.96 11.73
CA VAL A 128 9.93 -7.93 11.13
C VAL A 128 10.87 -6.96 11.86
N ALA A 129 10.37 -5.77 12.23
CA ALA A 129 11.11 -4.77 13.00
C ALA A 129 11.44 -5.27 14.42
N ASP A 130 10.51 -5.98 15.07
CA ASP A 130 10.74 -6.61 16.37
C ASP A 130 11.84 -7.68 16.30
N ALA A 131 11.85 -8.52 15.27
CA ALA A 131 12.94 -9.46 15.01
C ALA A 131 14.29 -8.74 14.78
N LEU A 132 14.28 -7.67 13.98
CA LEU A 132 15.47 -6.83 13.75
C LEU A 132 15.97 -6.15 15.04
N ALA A 133 15.06 -5.82 15.95
CA ALA A 133 15.38 -5.31 17.29
C ALA A 133 15.90 -6.41 18.25
N GLY A 134 15.86 -7.68 17.86
CA GLY A 134 16.36 -8.82 18.63
C GLY A 134 15.31 -9.54 19.46
N ARG A 135 14.01 -9.33 19.21
CA ARG A 135 12.95 -10.15 19.81
C ARG A 135 12.92 -11.52 19.14
N GLU A 136 12.73 -12.56 19.94
CA GLU A 136 12.54 -13.91 19.42
C GLU A 136 11.16 -14.03 18.78
N ILE A 137 11.13 -14.31 17.48
CA ILE A 137 9.92 -14.58 16.71
C ILE A 137 10.08 -15.96 16.08
N PRO A 138 9.06 -16.83 16.13
CA PRO A 138 9.08 -18.11 15.44
C PRO A 138 9.44 -17.93 13.96
N GLN A 139 10.37 -18.75 13.44
CA GLN A 139 10.87 -18.60 12.07
C GLN A 139 9.75 -18.59 11.02
N THR A 140 8.73 -19.45 11.18
CA THR A 140 7.58 -19.51 10.28
C THR A 140 6.76 -18.22 10.29
N GLU A 141 6.51 -17.66 11.47
CA GLU A 141 5.78 -16.39 11.62
C GLU A 141 6.58 -15.22 11.03
N LEU A 142 7.91 -15.24 11.22
CA LEU A 142 8.80 -14.23 10.65
C LEU A 142 8.86 -14.31 9.11
N ASP A 143 8.90 -15.51 8.55
CA ASP A 143 8.91 -15.72 7.10
C ASP A 143 7.57 -15.27 6.47
N GLU A 144 6.44 -15.59 7.11
CA GLU A 144 5.12 -15.13 6.70
C GLU A 144 4.97 -13.60 6.82
N ALA A 145 5.47 -13.01 7.91
CA ALA A 145 5.46 -11.57 8.11
C ALA A 145 6.32 -10.86 7.07
N MET A 146 7.54 -11.32 6.79
CA MET A 146 8.38 -10.76 5.73
C MET A 146 7.69 -10.84 4.36
N HIS A 147 7.05 -11.96 4.04
CA HIS A 147 6.33 -12.09 2.77
C HIS A 147 5.17 -11.09 2.67
N LEU A 148 4.34 -10.98 3.72
CA LEU A 148 3.23 -10.03 3.76
C LEU A 148 3.69 -8.57 3.72
N GLU A 149 4.78 -8.24 4.41
CA GLU A 149 5.36 -6.90 4.40
C GLU A 149 5.76 -6.50 2.98
N LEU A 150 6.50 -7.37 2.29
CA LEU A 150 6.99 -7.12 0.93
C LEU A 150 5.83 -6.98 -0.06
N GLU A 151 4.83 -7.87 0.02
CA GLU A 151 3.68 -7.85 -0.87
C GLU A 151 2.81 -6.61 -0.62
N ALA A 152 2.46 -6.33 0.64
CA ALA A 152 1.65 -5.18 1.01
C ALA A 152 2.35 -3.85 0.65
N MET A 153 3.64 -3.73 0.94
CA MET A 153 4.45 -2.57 0.56
C MET A 153 4.45 -2.35 -0.96
N SER A 154 4.69 -3.42 -1.73
CA SER A 154 4.75 -3.36 -3.19
C SER A 154 3.42 -2.90 -3.79
N LEU A 155 2.31 -3.52 -3.39
CA LEU A 155 0.97 -3.18 -3.90
C LEU A 155 0.56 -1.77 -3.47
N TYR A 156 0.87 -1.37 -2.24
CA TYR A 156 0.55 -0.04 -1.73
C TYR A 156 1.31 1.05 -2.48
N LEU A 157 2.63 0.88 -2.67
CA LEU A 157 3.45 1.80 -3.47
C LEU A 157 2.94 1.90 -4.91
N GLN A 158 2.61 0.77 -5.55
CA GLN A 158 2.09 0.77 -6.92
C GLN A 158 0.81 1.61 -7.06
N ILE A 159 -0.15 1.46 -6.14
CA ILE A 159 -1.39 2.25 -6.14
C ILE A 159 -1.11 3.73 -5.88
N LEU A 160 -0.26 4.04 -4.90
CA LEU A 160 0.05 5.42 -4.55
C LEU A 160 0.79 6.14 -5.69
N PHE A 161 1.77 5.49 -6.35
CA PHE A 161 2.41 6.03 -7.54
C PHE A 161 1.44 6.17 -8.71
N MET A 162 0.54 5.20 -8.91
CA MET A 162 -0.50 5.26 -9.95
C MET A 162 -1.41 6.49 -9.76
N PHE A 163 -1.83 6.78 -8.53
CA PHE A 163 -2.61 7.98 -8.22
C PHE A 163 -1.78 9.24 -8.37
N PHE A 164 -0.58 9.28 -7.81
CA PHE A 164 0.26 10.47 -7.85
C PHE A 164 0.67 10.87 -9.27
N ALA A 165 0.87 9.91 -10.17
CA ALA A 165 1.12 10.14 -11.59
C ALA A 165 -0.03 10.85 -12.34
N LYS A 166 -1.21 10.99 -11.72
CA LYS A 166 -2.33 11.78 -12.28
C LYS A 166 -2.18 13.28 -12.03
N LEU A 167 -1.35 13.69 -11.08
CA LEU A 167 -1.07 15.10 -10.83
C LEU A 167 -0.04 15.60 -11.84
N THR A 168 -0.48 16.40 -12.81
CA THR A 168 0.39 17.11 -13.75
C THR A 168 0.74 18.51 -13.21
N PRO A 169 1.77 19.20 -13.74
CA PRO A 169 2.13 20.56 -13.32
C PRO A 169 0.98 21.58 -13.40
N ASP A 170 0.07 21.39 -14.34
CA ASP A 170 -1.09 22.27 -14.56
C ASP A 170 -2.33 21.84 -13.74
N SER A 171 -2.23 20.75 -12.97
CA SER A 171 -3.33 20.25 -12.16
C SER A 171 -3.66 21.23 -11.03
N GLN A 172 -4.87 21.80 -11.07
CA GLN A 172 -5.43 22.59 -9.97
C GLN A 172 -6.58 21.83 -9.34
N PRO A 173 -6.31 20.96 -8.34
CA PRO A 173 -7.39 20.27 -7.65
C PRO A 173 -8.29 21.28 -6.94
N GLN A 174 -9.56 21.34 -7.34
CA GLN A 174 -10.57 22.13 -6.65
C GLN A 174 -10.92 21.42 -5.33
N LEU A 175 -10.33 21.90 -4.24
CA LEU A 175 -10.52 21.38 -2.88
C LEU A 175 -11.69 22.06 -2.14
N GLN A 176 -12.39 23.00 -2.79
CA GLN A 176 -13.47 23.80 -2.20
C GLN A 176 -14.71 23.75 -3.09
N GLY A 177 -15.85 23.41 -2.50
CA GLY A 177 -17.14 23.30 -3.19
C GLY A 177 -17.80 21.95 -2.96
N ASP A 178 -18.86 21.70 -3.73
CA ASP A 178 -19.49 20.37 -3.77
C ASP A 178 -18.51 19.33 -4.34
N PRO A 179 -18.56 18.07 -3.87
CA PRO A 179 -17.68 17.03 -4.37
C PRO A 179 -17.87 16.83 -5.88
N PRO A 180 -16.77 16.70 -6.65
CA PRO A 180 -16.86 16.51 -8.08
C PRO A 180 -17.63 15.22 -8.43
N PRO A 181 -18.29 15.16 -9.60
CA PRO A 181 -18.98 13.95 -10.04
C PRO A 181 -18.02 12.75 -10.11
N LEU A 182 -18.48 11.58 -9.64
CA LEU A 182 -17.69 10.35 -9.74
C LEU A 182 -17.35 10.06 -11.21
N GLY A 183 -16.10 9.66 -11.44
CA GLY A 183 -15.56 9.40 -12.77
C GLY A 183 -15.12 10.65 -13.54
N SER A 184 -15.31 11.86 -13.01
CA SER A 184 -14.80 13.08 -13.65
C SER A 184 -13.28 13.21 -13.50
N GLU A 185 -12.69 14.09 -14.33
CA GLU A 185 -11.27 14.43 -14.23
C GLU A 185 -10.95 15.09 -12.89
N GLU A 186 -11.81 16.01 -12.43
CA GLU A 186 -11.66 16.68 -11.13
C GLU A 186 -11.71 15.70 -9.96
N HIS A 187 -12.56 14.68 -10.01
CA HIS A 187 -12.60 13.61 -9.00
C HIS A 187 -11.31 12.79 -8.99
N THR A 188 -10.77 12.48 -10.16
CA THR A 188 -9.48 11.78 -10.28
C THR A 188 -8.33 12.60 -9.70
N LEU A 189 -8.31 13.91 -9.96
CA LEU A 189 -7.32 14.83 -9.40
C LEU A 189 -7.47 14.99 -7.88
N LEU A 190 -8.69 14.97 -7.35
CA LEU A 190 -8.95 14.98 -5.91
C LEU A 190 -8.36 13.74 -5.23
N ILE A 191 -8.59 12.54 -5.78
CA ILE A 191 -7.99 11.28 -5.29
C ILE A 191 -6.47 11.36 -5.30
N ALA A 192 -5.91 11.84 -6.41
CA ALA A 192 -4.47 11.96 -6.59
C ALA A 192 -3.83 12.93 -5.57
N ALA A 193 -4.46 14.08 -5.36
CA ALA A 193 -4.05 15.08 -4.37
C ALA A 193 -4.13 14.53 -2.93
N ALA A 194 -5.21 13.81 -2.59
CA ALA A 194 -5.35 13.17 -1.28
C ALA A 194 -4.30 12.08 -1.02
N SER A 195 -3.80 11.44 -2.09
CA SER A 195 -2.81 10.37 -2.01
C SER A 195 -1.36 10.86 -1.92
N GLU A 196 -1.08 12.13 -2.27
CA GLU A 196 0.28 12.70 -2.26
C GLU A 196 0.96 12.56 -0.90
N TYR A 197 0.30 13.00 0.17
CA TYR A 197 0.88 12.94 1.51
C TYR A 197 1.17 11.49 1.94
N ARG A 198 0.26 10.56 1.61
CA ARG A 198 0.43 9.13 1.89
C ARG A 198 1.65 8.57 1.16
N LEU A 199 1.81 8.86 -0.14
CA LEU A 199 2.97 8.44 -0.92
C LEU A 199 4.27 8.95 -0.31
N VAL A 200 4.36 10.25 -0.08
CA VAL A 200 5.61 10.86 0.40
C VAL A 200 5.95 10.33 1.80
N SER A 201 4.99 10.31 2.72
CA SER A 201 5.21 9.79 4.07
C SER A 201 5.64 8.32 4.05
N PHE A 202 4.98 7.50 3.23
CA PHE A 202 5.28 6.07 3.14
C PHE A 202 6.66 5.81 2.52
N CYS A 203 7.01 6.52 1.44
CA CYS A 203 8.35 6.42 0.85
C CYS A 203 9.44 6.82 1.85
N LEU A 204 9.25 7.91 2.60
CA LEU A 204 10.21 8.32 3.63
C LEU A 204 10.35 7.27 4.73
N HIS A 205 9.25 6.64 5.14
CA HIS A 205 9.28 5.56 6.13
C HIS A 205 10.07 4.34 5.61
N VAL A 206 9.70 3.81 4.45
CA VAL A 206 10.34 2.63 3.86
C VAL A 206 11.85 2.84 3.65
N LEU A 207 12.27 4.02 3.17
CA LEU A 207 13.69 4.33 3.02
C LEU A 207 14.43 4.36 4.37
N ARG A 208 13.82 4.90 5.43
CA ARG A 208 14.41 4.89 6.77
C ARG A 208 14.56 3.48 7.32
N GLU A 209 13.56 2.62 7.13
CA GLU A 209 13.62 1.23 7.57
C GLU A 209 14.71 0.44 6.83
N TYR A 210 14.87 0.68 5.53
CA TYR A 210 15.97 0.10 4.76
C TYR A 210 17.35 0.56 5.28
N ILE A 211 17.51 1.85 5.55
CA ILE A 211 18.75 2.40 6.14
C ILE A 211 19.01 1.80 7.53
N ASN A 212 17.97 1.64 8.36
CA ASN A 212 18.08 1.02 9.67
C ASN A 212 18.55 -0.44 9.57
N ALA A 213 17.93 -1.24 8.71
CA ALA A 213 18.37 -2.62 8.43
C ALA A 213 19.82 -2.67 7.93
N HIS A 214 20.21 -1.74 7.06
CA HIS A 214 21.60 -1.61 6.59
C HIS A 214 22.58 -1.36 7.74
N ASN A 215 22.24 -0.43 8.65
CA ASN A 215 23.08 -0.13 9.81
C ASN A 215 23.22 -1.33 10.75
N VAL A 216 22.15 -2.12 10.94
CA VAL A 216 22.21 -3.36 11.73
C VAL A 216 23.10 -4.41 11.05
N ALA A 217 23.00 -4.56 9.72
CA ALA A 217 23.82 -5.51 8.97
C ALA A 217 25.32 -5.15 9.05
N VAL A 218 25.68 -3.88 8.82
CA VAL A 218 27.07 -3.40 8.87
C VAL A 218 27.63 -3.39 10.29
N GLY A 219 26.80 -3.12 11.29
CA GLY A 219 27.20 -3.15 12.70
C GLY A 219 27.66 -4.52 13.20
N GLY A 220 27.30 -5.59 12.51
CA GLY A 220 27.65 -6.96 12.86
C GLY A 220 26.88 -7.51 14.07
N GLY A 221 27.22 -8.75 14.47
CA GLY A 221 26.55 -9.47 15.55
C GLY A 221 25.48 -10.45 15.08
N GLU A 222 24.75 -11.03 16.03
CA GLU A 222 23.82 -12.16 15.78
C GLU A 222 22.66 -11.81 14.85
N ARG A 223 22.30 -10.52 14.74
CA ARG A 223 21.20 -10.02 13.91
C ARG A 223 21.61 -9.68 12.48
N ALA A 224 22.91 -9.56 12.21
CA ALA A 224 23.41 -9.17 10.90
C ALA A 224 22.99 -10.11 9.75
N PRO A 225 22.98 -11.46 9.91
CA PRO A 225 22.52 -12.36 8.86
C PRO A 225 21.04 -12.13 8.48
N PHE A 226 20.19 -11.89 9.48
CA PHE A 226 18.78 -11.58 9.24
C PHE A 226 18.60 -10.23 8.54
N ALA A 227 19.31 -9.19 9.01
CA ALA A 227 19.30 -7.88 8.37
C ALA A 227 19.78 -7.95 6.91
N GLN A 228 20.82 -8.74 6.61
CA GLN A 228 21.30 -8.95 5.23
C GLN A 228 20.25 -9.62 4.34
N ARG A 229 19.53 -10.61 4.88
CA ARG A 229 18.39 -11.23 4.19
C ARG A 229 17.31 -10.21 3.90
N MET A 230 16.88 -9.43 4.90
CA MET A 230 15.88 -8.37 4.72
C MET A 230 16.29 -7.38 3.63
N LEU A 231 17.54 -6.89 3.65
CA LEU A 231 18.04 -5.96 2.63
C LEU A 231 17.96 -6.58 1.23
N THR A 232 18.31 -7.85 1.10
CA THR A 232 18.24 -8.57 -0.18
C THR A 232 16.80 -8.60 -0.72
N GLU A 233 15.84 -8.95 0.12
CA GLU A 233 14.43 -9.05 -0.25
C GLU A 233 13.76 -7.67 -0.48
N LEU A 234 14.17 -6.64 0.28
CA LEU A 234 13.63 -5.28 0.16
C LEU A 234 14.20 -4.52 -1.04
N THR A 235 15.43 -4.84 -1.48
CA THR A 235 16.14 -4.08 -2.53
C THR A 235 15.31 -3.88 -3.81
N PRO A 236 14.61 -4.90 -4.38
CA PRO A 236 13.76 -4.71 -5.55
C PRO A 236 12.64 -3.65 -5.34
N SER A 237 12.06 -3.60 -4.15
CA SER A 237 11.04 -2.63 -3.78
C SER A 237 11.64 -1.23 -3.61
N ILE A 238 12.85 -1.10 -3.05
CA ILE A 238 13.56 0.18 -2.95
C ILE A 238 13.95 0.71 -4.34
N VAL A 239 14.41 -0.17 -5.23
CA VAL A 239 14.70 0.17 -6.64
C VAL A 239 13.44 0.70 -7.32
N THR A 240 12.29 0.03 -7.13
CA THR A 240 11.00 0.47 -7.67
C THR A 240 10.57 1.82 -7.10
N LEU A 241 10.72 2.01 -5.79
CA LEU A 241 10.40 3.26 -5.09
C LEU A 241 11.27 4.42 -5.60
N LEU A 242 12.59 4.25 -5.68
CA LEU A 242 13.51 5.28 -6.17
C LEU A 242 13.27 5.59 -7.65
N GLY A 243 12.95 4.57 -8.46
CA GLY A 243 12.53 4.77 -9.86
C GLY A 243 11.25 5.60 -9.96
N GLY A 244 10.27 5.35 -9.09
CA GLY A 244 9.07 6.18 -8.97
C GLY A 244 9.38 7.63 -8.57
N ILE A 245 10.30 7.85 -7.63
CA ILE A 245 10.74 9.21 -7.25
C ILE A 245 11.46 9.91 -8.41
N LEU A 246 12.33 9.20 -9.13
CA LEU A 246 13.03 9.73 -10.30
C LEU A 246 12.06 10.12 -11.43
N ALA A 247 10.88 9.49 -11.51
CA ALA A 247 9.86 9.77 -12.51
C ALA A 247 8.90 10.93 -12.14
N LEU A 248 8.98 11.48 -10.93
CA LEU A 248 8.06 12.55 -10.49
C LEU A 248 8.16 13.80 -11.36
N HIS A 249 7.10 14.60 -11.46
CA HIS A 249 7.22 15.90 -12.10
C HIS A 249 8.14 16.84 -11.32
N GLU A 250 8.74 17.82 -12.01
CA GLU A 250 9.72 18.72 -11.41
C GLU A 250 9.21 19.44 -10.16
N HIS A 251 8.03 20.06 -10.24
CA HIS A 251 7.40 20.76 -9.12
C HIS A 251 7.15 19.84 -7.92
N GLN A 252 6.74 18.59 -8.15
CA GLN A 252 6.53 17.58 -7.10
C GLN A 252 7.84 17.20 -6.43
N PHE A 253 8.85 16.91 -7.24
CA PHE A 253 10.17 16.54 -6.74
C PHE A 253 10.77 17.64 -5.88
N VAL A 254 10.77 18.89 -6.37
CA VAL A 254 11.30 20.05 -5.63
C VAL A 254 10.57 20.26 -4.30
N ARG A 255 9.25 20.12 -4.30
CA ARG A 255 8.42 20.28 -3.09
C ARG A 255 8.80 19.31 -1.99
N HIS A 256 9.12 18.05 -2.34
CA HIS A 256 9.39 16.98 -1.38
C HIS A 256 10.87 16.68 -1.17
N LEU A 257 11.75 17.24 -1.99
CA LEU A 257 13.20 17.07 -1.90
C LEU A 257 13.77 17.33 -0.50
N PRO A 258 13.34 18.34 0.29
CA PRO A 258 13.88 18.55 1.64
C PRO A 258 13.72 17.32 2.56
N GLY A 259 12.65 16.53 2.38
CA GLY A 259 12.43 15.31 3.14
C GLY A 259 13.27 14.13 2.64
N PHE A 260 13.42 14.00 1.31
CA PHE A 260 14.13 12.88 0.69
C PHE A 260 15.65 13.04 0.68
N TYR A 261 16.16 14.26 0.55
CA TYR A 261 17.58 14.51 0.34
C TYR A 261 18.50 13.89 1.41
N PRO A 262 18.22 14.00 2.72
CA PRO A 262 19.05 13.35 3.73
C PRO A 262 19.09 11.82 3.56
N LEU A 263 17.95 11.21 3.23
CA LEU A 263 17.86 9.76 3.02
C LEU A 263 18.62 9.31 1.78
N PHE A 264 18.59 10.10 0.70
CA PHE A 264 19.40 9.83 -0.49
C PHE A 264 20.89 9.83 -0.19
N VAL A 265 21.34 10.77 0.64
CA VAL A 265 22.75 10.86 1.06
C VAL A 265 23.15 9.63 1.88
N ASP A 266 22.31 9.24 2.84
CA ASP A 266 22.56 8.05 3.67
C ASP A 266 22.61 6.77 2.82
N LEU A 267 21.67 6.61 1.88
CA LEU A 267 21.60 5.45 0.98
C LEU A 267 22.78 5.33 0.01
N MET A 268 23.58 6.37 -0.23
CA MET A 268 24.77 6.26 -1.07
C MET A 268 25.77 5.22 -0.53
N HIS A 269 25.72 4.93 0.77
CA HIS A 269 26.59 3.98 1.45
C HIS A 269 26.07 2.53 1.39
N CYS A 270 24.89 2.26 0.80
CA CYS A 270 24.38 0.91 0.68
C CYS A 270 25.20 0.05 -0.30
N ASP A 271 25.15 -1.26 -0.13
CA ASP A 271 25.89 -2.22 -0.97
C ASP A 271 25.28 -2.42 -2.37
N SER A 272 23.97 -2.20 -2.52
CA SER A 272 23.28 -2.41 -3.80
C SER A 272 23.78 -1.45 -4.88
N LYS A 273 24.24 -2.03 -5.98
CA LYS A 273 24.70 -1.27 -7.14
C LYS A 273 23.53 -0.56 -7.82
N GLU A 274 22.39 -1.22 -7.93
CA GLU A 274 21.17 -0.73 -8.57
C GLU A 274 20.63 0.51 -7.84
N ILE A 275 20.61 0.48 -6.51
CA ILE A 275 20.22 1.65 -5.70
C ILE A 275 21.18 2.81 -5.93
N ARG A 276 22.50 2.57 -5.89
CA ARG A 276 23.50 3.63 -6.15
C ARG A 276 23.41 4.20 -7.57
N GLU A 277 23.07 3.37 -8.56
CA GLU A 277 22.85 3.82 -9.94
C GLU A 277 21.64 4.76 -10.03
N LEU A 278 20.50 4.40 -9.42
CA LEU A 278 19.32 5.28 -9.38
C LEU A 278 19.57 6.58 -8.61
N LEU A 279 20.30 6.51 -7.48
CA LEU A 279 20.64 7.72 -6.73
C LEU A 279 21.51 8.65 -7.56
N ARG A 280 22.52 8.13 -8.26
CA ARG A 280 23.33 8.94 -9.19
C ARG A 280 22.45 9.63 -10.25
N ASP A 281 21.47 8.91 -10.79
CA ASP A 281 20.55 9.47 -11.79
C ASP A 281 19.65 10.55 -11.17
N ILE A 282 19.15 10.37 -9.94
CA ILE A 282 18.43 11.40 -9.17
C ILE A 282 19.31 12.64 -8.93
N PHE A 283 20.55 12.45 -8.46
CA PHE A 283 21.47 13.57 -8.19
C PHE A 283 21.81 14.34 -9.46
N SER A 284 22.08 13.64 -10.56
CA SER A 284 22.50 14.27 -11.82
C SER A 284 21.34 14.92 -12.58
N GLN A 285 20.21 14.23 -12.72
CA GLN A 285 19.10 14.68 -13.56
C GLN A 285 18.09 15.53 -12.80
N ARG A 286 17.95 15.35 -11.48
CA ARG A 286 16.90 16.05 -10.72
C ARG A 286 17.49 17.14 -9.84
N ILE A 287 18.48 16.80 -9.01
CA ILE A 287 19.08 17.79 -8.11
C ILE A 287 19.99 18.75 -8.87
N GLY A 288 20.76 18.25 -9.85
CA GLY A 288 21.58 19.07 -10.74
C GLY A 288 20.77 20.15 -11.46
N ASP A 289 19.62 19.78 -12.03
CA ASP A 289 18.74 20.69 -12.75
C ASP A 289 18.16 21.78 -11.83
N VAL A 290 17.70 21.40 -10.63
CA VAL A 290 17.16 22.34 -9.62
C VAL A 290 18.22 23.36 -9.20
N LEU A 291 19.47 22.94 -9.05
CA LEU A 291 20.57 23.84 -8.70
C LEU A 291 20.93 24.78 -9.85
N HIS A 292 20.97 24.30 -11.09
CA HIS A 292 21.24 25.13 -12.27
C HIS A 292 20.14 26.18 -12.50
N GLN A 293 18.87 25.81 -12.35
CA GLN A 293 17.77 26.75 -12.48
C GLN A 293 17.84 27.85 -11.42
N ARG A 294 18.14 27.52 -10.16
CA ARG A 294 18.29 28.52 -9.09
C ARG A 294 19.45 29.50 -9.33
N GLN A 295 20.51 29.07 -10.01
CA GLN A 295 21.63 29.96 -10.38
C GLN A 295 21.29 30.92 -11.54
N GLN A 296 20.28 30.64 -12.36
CA GLN A 296 19.85 31.53 -13.44
C GLN A 296 18.92 32.67 -12.96
N PHE A 297 18.37 32.56 -11.75
CA PHE A 297 17.49 33.56 -11.14
C PHE A 297 18.19 34.44 -10.08
N LEU A 298 19.50 34.27 -9.88
CA LEU A 298 20.36 35.10 -9.01
C LEU A 298 21.30 35.94 -9.87
#